data_AF-A0A2E5HHS3-F1
#
_entry.id   AF-A0A2E5HHS3-F1
#
_cell.length_a   1.000
_cell.length_b   1.000
_cell.length_c   1.000
_cell.angle_alpha   90.00
_cell.angle_beta   90.00
_cell.angle_gamma   90.00
#
_symmetry.space_group_name_H-M   'P 1'
#
loop_
_entity.id
_entity.type
_entity.pdbx_description
1 polymer ?
#
loop_
_entity_poly.entity_id
_entity_poly.type
_entity_poly.pdbx_seq_one_letter_code
_entity_poly.pdbx_strand_id
1 'polypeptide(L)'
;MLLASALSALLLFTACDFNLRRPSRAEASPKRAEATRAIKAPRYDAERYEAALQAIEAQRQRLARRYAEAKGERQKRAIRAEARGVVTRAITETIFPAWMGTPWGLGRNSTATRPHQEGMVVGCSYFVTSVLQNAGLKLSNRYTFAQAPALHIQRSLAPARADLHRFLSIPPSQLEAKLRKLSDGLYVIGLVNHVGFVVIRGDEVRIVHSSFTGERDVADEALAEAPAVAASQEAGYFVTPLFQDDRLIAFWLEGRAVPFQKLGM
;
A
#
# COMPACT_ATOMS: atom_id res chain seq x y z
N MET A 1 -39.54 -24.90 63.78
CA MET A 1 -38.08 -25.13 63.93
C MET A 1 -37.91 -26.42 64.72
N LEU A 2 -37.68 -27.52 64.00
CA LEU A 2 -37.44 -28.86 64.55
C LEU A 2 -36.15 -29.36 63.92
N LEU A 3 -35.15 -29.63 64.75
CA LEU A 3 -33.85 -30.20 64.38
C LEU A 3 -33.90 -31.70 64.64
N ALA A 4 -33.61 -32.50 63.61
CA ALA A 4 -33.27 -33.90 63.74
C ALA A 4 -32.38 -34.37 62.59
N SER A 5 -31.44 -35.26 62.97
CA SER A 5 -30.85 -36.33 62.18
C SER A 5 -29.46 -36.13 61.54
N ALA A 6 -28.59 -37.01 62.01
CA ALA A 6 -27.23 -37.32 61.59
C ALA A 6 -27.19 -38.24 60.36
N LEU A 7 -26.03 -38.33 59.71
CA LEU A 7 -25.26 -39.55 59.29
C LEU A 7 -24.20 -39.09 58.27
N SER A 8 -22.89 -39.11 58.61
CA SER A 8 -21.93 -40.21 58.37
C SER A 8 -21.89 -40.77 56.93
N ALA A 9 -20.81 -40.46 56.22
CA ALA A 9 -20.12 -41.41 55.34
C ALA A 9 -18.64 -41.00 55.20
N LEU A 10 -17.78 -41.87 55.74
CA LEU A 10 -16.34 -41.88 55.68
C LEU A 10 -15.89 -42.43 54.32
N LEU A 11 -14.83 -41.89 53.70
CA LEU A 11 -13.92 -42.66 52.83
C LEU A 11 -12.59 -41.90 52.68
N LEU A 12 -11.54 -42.51 53.22
CA LEU A 12 -10.14 -42.12 53.12
C LEU A 12 -9.60 -42.35 51.70
N PHE A 13 -8.74 -41.45 51.21
CA PHE A 13 -7.57 -41.84 50.40
C PHE A 13 -6.44 -40.79 50.54
N THR A 14 -5.39 -41.20 51.24
CA THR A 14 -3.95 -41.06 50.93
C THR A 14 -3.38 -39.72 50.41
N ALA A 15 -2.61 -39.10 51.30
CA ALA A 15 -1.29 -38.47 51.13
C ALA A 15 -0.76 -38.15 49.73
N CYS A 16 -0.45 -36.86 49.51
CA CYS A 16 0.82 -36.42 48.92
C CYS A 16 1.08 -34.96 49.29
N ASP A 17 2.17 -34.73 50.03
CA ASP A 17 2.71 -33.42 50.38
C ASP A 17 2.98 -32.59 49.11
N PHE A 18 2.09 -31.65 48.80
CA PHE A 18 2.31 -30.70 47.73
C PHE A 18 3.20 -29.55 48.22
N ASN A 19 4.49 -29.81 48.12
CA ASN A 19 5.60 -28.92 48.43
C ASN A 19 5.49 -27.62 47.60
N LEU A 20 5.29 -26.48 48.27
CA LEU A 20 5.29 -25.14 47.69
C LEU A 20 6.67 -24.77 47.14
N ARG A 21 6.96 -25.18 45.89
CA ARG A 21 8.11 -24.68 45.13
C ARG A 21 7.72 -23.41 44.37
N ARG A 22 8.26 -22.27 44.80
CA ARG A 22 8.37 -21.05 43.99
C ARG A 22 9.12 -21.40 42.69
N PRO A 23 8.65 -20.99 41.50
CA PRO A 23 9.43 -21.18 40.29
C PRO A 23 10.71 -20.35 40.36
N SER A 24 11.83 -21.07 40.31
CA SER A 24 13.18 -20.55 40.15
C SER A 24 13.28 -19.77 38.84
N ARG A 25 13.88 -18.59 38.91
CA ARG A 25 14.26 -17.72 37.80
C ARG A 25 15.20 -18.50 36.87
N ALA A 26 14.65 -19.10 35.83
CA ALA A 26 15.44 -19.69 34.76
C ALA A 26 16.26 -18.58 34.10
N GLU A 27 17.57 -18.79 34.09
CA GLU A 27 18.59 -17.91 33.57
C GLU A 27 18.36 -17.67 32.07
N ALA A 28 18.13 -16.41 31.71
CA ALA A 28 18.15 -15.99 30.32
C ALA A 28 19.60 -16.03 29.81
N SER A 29 19.85 -16.88 28.82
CA SER A 29 21.14 -17.02 28.13
C SER A 29 21.61 -15.68 27.54
N PRO A 30 22.90 -15.28 27.73
CA PRO A 30 23.37 -13.92 27.44
C PRO A 30 23.77 -13.68 25.96
N LYS A 31 23.18 -14.39 24.99
CA LYS A 31 23.62 -14.35 23.58
C LYS A 31 22.64 -13.73 22.57
N ARG A 32 21.76 -12.82 23.00
CA ARG A 32 20.82 -12.13 22.08
C ARG A 32 20.76 -10.61 22.23
N ALA A 33 21.84 -10.01 22.72
CA ALA A 33 22.05 -8.58 22.69
C ALA A 33 23.21 -8.24 21.74
N GLU A 34 23.10 -8.68 20.48
CA GLU A 34 23.85 -8.04 19.41
C GLU A 34 22.91 -7.02 18.79
N ALA A 35 23.28 -5.76 18.99
CA ALA A 35 22.49 -4.60 18.65
C ALA A 35 22.00 -4.67 17.19
N THR A 36 20.68 -4.66 17.02
CA THR A 36 20.05 -4.36 15.74
C THR A 36 20.43 -2.93 15.37
N ARG A 37 21.57 -2.77 14.71
CA ARG A 37 21.93 -1.50 14.08
C ARG A 37 20.88 -1.28 12.99
N ALA A 38 19.92 -0.40 13.25
CA ALA A 38 18.95 0.02 12.25
C ALA A 38 19.73 0.43 11.00
N ILE A 39 19.61 -0.37 9.94
CA ILE A 39 20.14 0.00 8.63
C ILE A 39 19.25 1.16 8.19
N LYS A 40 19.76 2.38 8.39
CA LYS A 40 19.11 3.61 7.96
C LYS A 40 18.82 3.49 6.47
N ALA A 41 17.56 3.62 6.06
CA ALA A 41 17.19 3.66 4.66
C ALA A 41 18.13 4.62 3.92
N PRO A 42 18.61 4.27 2.71
CA PRO A 42 19.56 5.10 1.98
C PRO A 42 19.02 6.53 1.90
N ARG A 43 19.84 7.50 2.33
CA ARG A 43 19.46 8.91 2.30
C ARG A 43 19.06 9.28 0.86
N TYR A 44 17.94 9.96 0.71
CA TYR A 44 17.48 10.47 -0.58
C TYR A 44 18.58 11.30 -1.28
N ASP A 45 18.74 11.05 -2.57
CA ASP A 45 19.67 11.74 -3.47
C ASP A 45 18.88 12.20 -4.71
N ALA A 46 18.75 13.52 -4.85
CA ALA A 46 17.93 14.13 -5.89
C ALA A 46 18.49 13.90 -7.30
N GLU A 47 19.82 13.97 -7.47
CA GLU A 47 20.45 13.77 -8.79
C GLU A 47 20.28 12.32 -9.24
N ARG A 48 20.50 11.37 -8.32
CA ARG A 48 20.27 9.95 -8.59
C ARG A 48 18.81 9.66 -8.89
N TYR A 49 17.88 10.32 -8.19
CA TYR A 49 16.45 10.16 -8.43
C TYR A 49 16.05 10.67 -9.82
N GLU A 50 16.48 11.86 -10.23
CA GLU A 50 16.20 12.38 -11.57
C GLU A 50 16.81 11.50 -12.67
N ALA A 51 18.04 11.02 -12.48
CA ALA A 51 18.67 10.07 -13.41
C ALA A 51 17.84 8.77 -13.53
N ALA A 52 17.28 8.28 -12.43
CA ALA A 52 16.39 7.12 -12.45
C ALA A 52 15.09 7.39 -13.20
N LEU A 53 14.48 8.58 -13.03
CA LEU A 53 13.28 8.97 -13.79
C LEU A 53 13.56 9.06 -15.30
N GLN A 54 14.72 9.59 -15.69
CA GLN A 54 15.15 9.62 -17.09
C GLN A 54 15.34 8.21 -17.66
N ALA A 55 15.91 7.29 -16.88
CA ALA A 55 16.08 5.90 -17.28
C ALA A 55 14.73 5.18 -17.48
N ILE A 56 13.76 5.41 -16.59
CA ILE A 56 12.38 4.90 -16.70
C ILE A 56 11.72 5.41 -17.98
N GLU A 57 11.82 6.72 -18.25
CA GLU A 57 11.25 7.31 -19.47
C GLU A 57 11.93 6.75 -20.73
N ALA A 58 13.25 6.58 -20.73
CA ALA A 58 13.96 5.97 -21.84
C ALA A 58 13.51 4.51 -22.09
N GLN A 59 13.27 3.74 -21.02
CA GLN A 59 12.69 2.39 -21.12
C GLN A 59 11.28 2.42 -21.71
N ARG A 60 10.41 3.31 -21.22
CA ARG A 60 9.07 3.51 -21.76
C ARG A 60 9.09 3.80 -23.25
N GLN A 61 9.93 4.73 -23.70
CA GLN A 61 10.04 5.10 -25.10
C GLN A 61 10.53 3.94 -25.99
N ARG A 62 11.45 3.09 -25.50
CA ARG A 62 11.88 1.88 -26.22
C ARG A 62 10.72 0.90 -26.38
N LEU A 63 9.95 0.67 -25.33
CA LEU A 63 8.77 -0.20 -25.38
C LEU A 63 7.68 0.38 -26.27
N ALA A 64 7.47 1.70 -26.24
CA ALA A 64 6.52 2.41 -27.09
C ALA A 64 6.82 2.22 -28.58
N ARG A 65 8.09 2.36 -28.99
CA ARG A 65 8.51 2.12 -30.38
C ARG A 65 8.25 0.68 -30.79
N ARG A 66 8.66 -0.30 -29.97
CA ARG A 66 8.36 -1.72 -30.20
C ARG A 66 6.86 -1.99 -30.31
N TYR A 67 6.04 -1.34 -29.47
CA TYR A 67 4.60 -1.50 -29.47
C TYR A 67 3.94 -0.94 -30.74
N ALA A 68 4.43 0.20 -31.23
CA ALA A 68 3.98 0.81 -32.49
C ALA A 68 4.36 -0.03 -33.73
N GLU A 69 5.54 -0.64 -33.70
CA GLU A 69 6.08 -1.48 -34.80
C GLU A 69 5.54 -2.92 -34.79
N ALA A 70 4.86 -3.34 -33.72
CA ALA A 70 4.36 -4.69 -33.55
C ALA A 70 3.29 -5.05 -34.60
N LYS A 71 3.52 -6.16 -35.32
CA LYS A 71 2.71 -6.60 -36.48
C LYS A 71 1.49 -7.45 -36.11
N GLY A 72 1.13 -7.53 -34.83
CA GLY A 72 -0.04 -8.27 -34.39
C GLY A 72 -0.21 -8.37 -32.88
N GLU A 73 -1.38 -8.85 -32.46
CA GLU A 73 -1.77 -8.84 -31.05
C GLU A 73 -0.90 -9.73 -30.16
N ARG A 74 -0.30 -10.81 -30.67
CA ARG A 74 0.63 -11.63 -29.88
C ARG A 74 1.86 -10.82 -29.45
N GLN A 75 2.46 -10.05 -30.36
CA GLN A 75 3.61 -9.21 -30.06
C GLN A 75 3.21 -8.05 -29.14
N LYS A 76 2.08 -7.40 -29.41
CA LYS A 76 1.56 -6.33 -28.56
C LYS A 76 1.28 -6.80 -27.13
N ARG A 77 0.65 -7.97 -26.95
CA ARG A 77 0.44 -8.58 -25.63
C ARG A 77 1.75 -8.81 -24.88
N ALA A 78 2.77 -9.35 -25.54
CA ALA A 78 4.08 -9.57 -24.92
C ALA A 78 4.72 -8.24 -24.49
N ILE A 79 4.65 -7.20 -25.32
CA ILE A 79 5.19 -5.87 -25.00
C ILE A 79 4.41 -5.22 -23.85
N ARG A 80 3.08 -5.36 -23.80
CA ARG A 80 2.26 -4.87 -22.68
C ARG A 80 2.61 -5.58 -21.37
N ALA A 81 2.85 -6.89 -21.41
CA ALA A 81 3.30 -7.64 -20.24
C ALA A 81 4.68 -7.18 -19.73
N GLU A 82 5.63 -6.93 -20.64
CA GLU A 82 6.94 -6.38 -20.29
C GLU A 82 6.82 -4.96 -19.71
N ALA A 83 6.02 -4.10 -20.34
CA ALA A 83 5.75 -2.74 -19.88
C ALA A 83 5.13 -2.70 -18.49
N ARG A 84 4.18 -3.60 -18.21
CA ARG A 84 3.58 -3.80 -16.88
C ARG A 84 4.64 -4.15 -15.85
N GLY A 85 5.58 -5.05 -16.16
CA GLY A 85 6.70 -5.36 -15.28
C GLY A 85 7.60 -4.14 -15.02
N VAL A 86 7.92 -3.38 -16.07
CA VAL A 86 8.77 -2.18 -15.97
C VAL A 86 8.15 -1.10 -15.09
N VAL A 87 6.89 -0.71 -15.36
CA VAL A 87 6.25 0.38 -14.60
C VAL A 87 6.00 -0.01 -13.14
N THR A 88 5.62 -1.26 -12.86
CA THR A 88 5.41 -1.75 -11.50
C THR A 88 6.72 -1.77 -10.70
N ARG A 89 7.83 -2.25 -11.29
CA ARG A 89 9.14 -2.20 -10.62
C ARG A 89 9.64 -0.77 -10.44
N ALA A 90 9.48 0.10 -11.43
CA ALA A 90 9.82 1.51 -11.30
C ALA A 90 9.13 2.16 -10.11
N ILE A 91 7.82 1.91 -9.95
CA ILE A 91 7.06 2.42 -8.80
C ILE A 91 7.57 1.82 -7.49
N THR A 92 7.66 0.50 -7.42
CA THR A 92 7.85 -0.19 -6.14
C THR A 92 9.30 -0.29 -5.66
N GLU A 93 10.27 -0.25 -6.56
CA GLU A 93 11.70 -0.44 -6.26
C GLU A 93 12.51 0.85 -6.39
N THR A 94 11.99 1.89 -7.05
CA THR A 94 12.69 3.17 -7.25
C THR A 94 11.92 4.34 -6.66
N ILE A 95 10.65 4.50 -7.05
CA ILE A 95 9.88 5.70 -6.69
C ILE A 95 9.45 5.64 -5.22
N PHE A 96 8.79 4.57 -4.77
CA PHE A 96 8.38 4.46 -3.37
C PHE A 96 9.54 4.65 -2.39
N PRO A 97 10.69 3.94 -2.52
CA PRO A 97 11.81 4.15 -1.60
C PRO A 97 12.31 5.59 -1.53
N ALA A 98 12.31 6.31 -2.66
CA ALA A 98 12.75 7.71 -2.69
C ALA A 98 11.79 8.66 -1.97
N TRP A 99 10.49 8.32 -1.88
CA TRP A 99 9.50 9.14 -1.20
C TRP A 99 9.43 8.93 0.31
N MET A 100 9.95 7.83 0.83
CA MET A 100 9.86 7.48 2.25
C MET A 100 10.36 8.61 3.16
N GLY A 101 9.57 8.95 4.18
CA GLY A 101 9.87 10.04 5.09
C GLY A 101 9.65 11.45 4.51
N THR A 102 9.08 11.58 3.31
CA THR A 102 8.65 12.90 2.81
C THR A 102 7.49 13.40 3.68
N PRO A 103 7.57 14.60 4.30
CA PRO A 103 6.56 15.06 5.24
C PRO A 103 5.16 15.15 4.63
N TRP A 104 4.17 14.70 5.40
CA TRP A 104 2.76 14.86 5.06
C TRP A 104 2.26 16.25 5.43
N GLY A 105 1.32 16.76 4.64
CA GLY A 105 0.54 17.91 5.06
C GLY A 105 -0.62 18.20 4.12
N LEU A 106 -1.39 19.21 4.49
CA LEU A 106 -2.50 19.76 3.71
C LEU A 106 -2.28 21.26 3.53
N GLY A 107 -2.68 21.80 2.39
CA GLY A 107 -2.61 23.24 2.10
C GLY A 107 -1.94 23.54 0.76
N ARG A 108 -1.54 24.79 0.56
CA ARG A 108 -0.98 25.23 -0.74
C ARG A 108 0.37 24.57 -1.05
N ASN A 109 1.16 24.25 -0.03
CA ASN A 109 2.46 23.59 -0.16
C ASN A 109 2.39 22.06 -0.12
N SER A 110 1.19 21.44 -0.07
CA SER A 110 1.03 19.98 0.00
C SER A 110 1.06 19.27 -1.36
N THR A 111 1.67 19.90 -2.36
CA THR A 111 1.56 19.51 -3.77
C THR A 111 2.89 19.04 -4.35
N ALA A 112 3.85 18.65 -3.51
CA ALA A 112 5.19 18.21 -3.91
C ALA A 112 5.15 17.28 -5.14
N THR A 113 5.99 17.58 -6.13
CA THR A 113 6.09 16.79 -7.38
C THR A 113 7.26 15.82 -7.38
N ARG A 114 8.14 15.99 -6.39
CA ARG A 114 9.33 15.21 -6.10
C ARG A 114 9.41 14.94 -4.60
N PRO A 115 10.03 13.82 -4.21
CA PRO A 115 10.26 13.52 -2.81
C PRO A 115 11.19 14.55 -2.17
N HIS A 116 10.96 14.84 -0.89
CA HIS A 116 11.74 15.80 -0.10
C HIS A 116 11.95 17.18 -0.76
N GLN A 117 11.03 17.62 -1.63
CA GLN A 117 11.11 18.92 -2.28
C GLN A 117 11.13 20.05 -1.24
N GLU A 118 12.10 20.95 -1.34
CA GLU A 118 12.31 22.03 -0.37
C GLU A 118 11.04 22.89 -0.20
N GLY A 119 10.68 23.18 1.06
CA GLY A 119 9.50 23.97 1.42
C GLY A 119 8.15 23.28 1.17
N MET A 120 8.16 22.05 0.67
CA MET A 120 6.95 21.32 0.30
C MET A 120 6.70 20.12 1.22
N VAL A 121 5.41 19.86 1.41
CA VAL A 121 4.89 18.62 1.99
C VAL A 121 4.06 17.91 0.93
N VAL A 122 3.57 16.70 1.20
CA VAL A 122 2.75 15.98 0.22
C VAL A 122 1.46 15.45 0.84
N GLY A 123 0.32 15.86 0.29
CA GLY A 123 -0.97 15.28 0.64
C GLY A 123 -1.15 13.90 0.00
N CYS A 124 -2.07 13.08 0.52
CA CYS A 124 -2.27 11.70 0.10
C CYS A 124 -2.54 11.52 -1.40
N SER A 125 -3.50 12.27 -1.97
CA SER A 125 -3.80 12.21 -3.40
C SER A 125 -2.71 12.85 -4.28
N TYR A 126 -2.00 13.86 -3.75
CA TYR A 126 -0.85 14.45 -4.45
C TYR A 126 0.33 13.48 -4.49
N PHE A 127 0.53 12.67 -3.45
CA PHE A 127 1.50 11.58 -3.45
C PHE A 127 1.15 10.54 -4.53
N VAL A 128 -0.10 10.06 -4.56
CA VAL A 128 -0.55 9.10 -5.58
C VAL A 128 -0.32 9.64 -7.00
N THR A 129 -0.75 10.87 -7.28
CA THR A 129 -0.57 11.46 -8.62
C THR A 129 0.89 11.73 -8.96
N SER A 130 1.72 12.18 -8.00
CA SER A 130 3.15 12.36 -8.20
C SER A 130 3.85 11.06 -8.53
N VAL A 131 3.58 9.97 -7.79
CA VAL A 131 4.15 8.64 -8.05
C VAL A 131 3.80 8.18 -9.47
N LEU A 132 2.52 8.27 -9.87
CA LEU A 132 2.09 7.87 -11.21
C LEU A 132 2.80 8.69 -12.31
N GLN A 133 2.95 10.01 -12.10
CA GLN A 133 3.66 10.87 -13.04
C GLN A 133 5.16 10.60 -13.08
N ASN A 134 5.78 10.35 -11.93
CA ASN A 134 7.21 10.01 -11.84
C ASN A 134 7.48 8.64 -12.52
N ALA A 135 6.48 7.74 -12.55
CA ALA A 135 6.53 6.49 -13.31
C ALA A 135 6.26 6.65 -14.81
N GLY A 136 6.01 7.88 -15.29
CA GLY A 136 5.80 8.17 -16.72
C GLY A 136 4.33 8.14 -17.18
N LEU A 137 3.34 7.97 -16.28
CA LEU A 137 1.94 8.18 -16.67
C LEU A 137 1.63 9.67 -16.78
N LYS A 138 0.93 10.04 -17.86
CA LYS A 138 0.36 11.38 -18.00
C LYS A 138 -1.07 11.35 -17.51
N LEU A 139 -1.43 12.29 -16.64
CA LEU A 139 -2.80 12.53 -16.21
C LEU A 139 -3.33 13.76 -16.96
N SER A 140 -4.59 13.76 -17.40
CA SER A 140 -5.16 14.90 -18.13
C SER A 140 -5.11 16.20 -17.32
N ASN A 141 -5.27 16.10 -16.00
CA ASN A 141 -5.02 17.18 -15.06
C ASN A 141 -4.68 16.61 -13.68
N ARG A 142 -3.42 16.75 -13.25
CA ARG A 142 -2.96 16.26 -11.94
C ARG A 142 -3.78 16.82 -10.79
N TYR A 143 -4.11 18.11 -10.80
CA TYR A 143 -4.85 18.77 -9.73
C TYR A 143 -6.29 18.25 -9.64
N THR A 144 -6.96 18.07 -10.78
CA THR A 144 -8.30 17.48 -10.81
C THR A 144 -8.32 16.07 -10.24
N PHE A 145 -7.33 15.23 -10.58
CA PHE A 145 -7.19 13.92 -9.97
C PHE A 145 -6.93 14.04 -8.46
N ALA A 146 -5.97 14.86 -8.04
CA ALA A 146 -5.56 14.95 -6.64
C ALA A 146 -6.64 15.55 -5.72
N GLN A 147 -7.52 16.41 -6.24
CA GLN A 147 -8.60 17.04 -5.46
C GLN A 147 -9.92 16.27 -5.52
N ALA A 148 -10.00 15.21 -6.34
CA ALA A 148 -11.20 14.42 -6.46
C ALA A 148 -11.36 13.40 -5.30
N PRO A 149 -12.59 12.98 -4.98
CA PRO A 149 -12.82 11.84 -4.11
C PRO A 149 -12.09 10.59 -4.63
N ALA A 150 -11.60 9.74 -3.72
CA ALA A 150 -10.81 8.55 -4.08
C ALA A 150 -11.52 7.66 -5.12
N LEU A 151 -12.85 7.55 -5.04
CA LEU A 151 -13.64 6.78 -6.01
C LEU A 151 -13.52 7.32 -7.44
N HIS A 152 -13.45 8.64 -7.64
CA HIS A 152 -13.30 9.25 -8.97
C HIS A 152 -11.90 8.98 -9.54
N ILE A 153 -10.87 9.04 -8.68
CA ILE A 153 -9.51 8.65 -9.03
C ILE A 153 -9.49 7.19 -9.48
N GLN A 154 -10.08 6.30 -8.68
CA GLN A 154 -10.14 4.87 -8.96
C GLN A 154 -10.89 4.54 -10.25
N ARG A 155 -12.03 5.19 -10.51
CA ARG A 155 -12.78 5.00 -11.77
C ARG A 155 -12.02 5.51 -12.99
N SER A 156 -11.26 6.60 -12.84
CA SER A 156 -10.37 7.07 -13.90
C SER A 156 -9.26 6.05 -14.19
N LEU A 157 -8.67 5.45 -13.14
CA LEU A 157 -7.55 4.51 -13.23
C LEU A 157 -7.92 3.07 -13.59
N ALA A 158 -9.12 2.59 -13.21
CA ALA A 158 -9.75 1.39 -13.77
C ALA A 158 -11.27 1.60 -13.89
N PRO A 159 -11.84 1.65 -15.11
CA PRO A 159 -13.18 2.16 -15.33
C PRO A 159 -14.24 1.06 -15.13
N ALA A 160 -13.87 -0.21 -15.39
CA ALA A 160 -14.79 -1.32 -15.34
C ALA A 160 -15.21 -1.55 -13.90
N ARG A 161 -16.53 -1.59 -13.64
CA ARG A 161 -17.08 -1.75 -12.30
C ARG A 161 -16.57 -3.00 -11.59
N ALA A 162 -16.26 -4.06 -12.35
CA ALA A 162 -15.69 -5.30 -11.84
C ALA A 162 -14.32 -5.11 -11.16
N ASP A 163 -13.56 -4.08 -11.54
CA ASP A 163 -12.25 -3.76 -10.97
C ASP A 163 -12.35 -2.91 -9.69
N LEU A 164 -13.58 -2.60 -9.23
CA LEU A 164 -13.80 -1.97 -7.93
C LEU A 164 -14.10 -3.02 -6.88
N HIS A 165 -13.08 -3.42 -6.12
CA HIS A 165 -13.31 -4.25 -4.94
C HIS A 165 -13.81 -3.36 -3.79
N ARG A 166 -15.00 -3.68 -3.27
CA ARG A 166 -15.63 -2.95 -2.17
C ARG A 166 -15.68 -3.84 -0.94
N PHE A 167 -15.11 -3.37 0.16
CA PHE A 167 -15.10 -4.09 1.43
C PHE A 167 -15.65 -3.16 2.51
N LEU A 168 -16.84 -3.47 3.03
CA LEU A 168 -17.54 -2.58 3.96
C LEU A 168 -17.47 -3.13 5.37
N SER A 169 -17.15 -2.27 6.34
CA SER A 169 -17.28 -2.55 7.78
C SER A 169 -16.59 -3.84 8.25
N ILE A 170 -15.43 -4.17 7.67
CA ILE A 170 -14.59 -5.30 8.08
C ILE A 170 -13.31 -4.78 8.76
N PRO A 171 -12.75 -5.51 9.75
CA PRO A 171 -11.51 -5.09 10.38
C PRO A 171 -10.31 -5.20 9.41
N PRO A 172 -9.22 -4.43 9.62
CA PRO A 172 -8.03 -4.45 8.75
C PRO A 172 -7.44 -5.84 8.51
N SER A 173 -7.45 -6.73 9.50
CA SER A 173 -6.98 -8.11 9.35
C SER A 173 -7.82 -8.94 8.38
N GLN A 174 -9.15 -8.73 8.35
CA GLN A 174 -10.03 -9.37 7.37
C GLN A 174 -9.88 -8.74 5.98
N LEU A 175 -9.64 -7.43 5.91
CA LEU A 175 -9.32 -6.76 4.65
C LEU A 175 -8.05 -7.37 4.05
N GLU A 176 -6.97 -7.46 4.82
CA GLU A 176 -5.72 -8.10 4.41
C GLU A 176 -5.94 -9.53 3.88
N ALA A 177 -6.66 -10.36 4.62
CA ALA A 177 -6.96 -11.73 4.21
C ALA A 177 -7.79 -11.83 2.92
N LYS A 178 -8.62 -10.81 2.61
CA LYS A 178 -9.33 -10.73 1.33
C LYS A 178 -8.43 -10.24 0.20
N LEU A 179 -7.55 -9.28 0.49
CA LEU A 179 -6.61 -8.74 -0.49
C LEU A 179 -5.56 -9.78 -0.91
N ARG A 180 -5.06 -10.62 0.00
CA ARG A 180 -4.16 -11.76 -0.34
C ARG A 180 -4.72 -12.72 -1.39
N LYS A 181 -6.03 -12.74 -1.60
CA LYS A 181 -6.69 -13.59 -2.62
C LYS A 181 -6.71 -12.94 -4.00
N LEU A 182 -6.36 -11.66 -4.10
CA LEU A 182 -6.15 -10.98 -5.35
C LEU A 182 -4.75 -11.34 -5.90
N SER A 183 -4.53 -11.08 -7.17
CA SER A 183 -3.23 -11.30 -7.82
C SER A 183 -2.15 -10.36 -7.27
N ASP A 184 -0.91 -10.83 -7.25
CA ASP A 184 0.25 -9.99 -7.01
C ASP A 184 0.23 -8.75 -7.91
N GLY A 185 0.54 -7.59 -7.34
CA GLY A 185 0.53 -6.35 -8.08
C GLY A 185 0.36 -5.10 -7.24
N LEU A 186 0.09 -4.01 -7.95
CA LEU A 186 -0.11 -2.69 -7.38
C LEU A 186 -1.58 -2.30 -7.51
N TYR A 187 -2.11 -1.68 -6.47
CA TYR A 187 -3.50 -1.24 -6.39
C TYR A 187 -3.56 0.18 -5.84
N VAL A 188 -4.67 0.88 -6.09
CA VAL A 188 -5.05 2.09 -5.36
C VAL A 188 -6.13 1.74 -4.36
N ILE A 189 -5.91 2.11 -3.10
CA ILE A 189 -6.91 2.01 -2.04
C ILE A 189 -7.49 3.39 -1.73
N GLY A 190 -8.81 3.48 -1.79
CA GLY A 190 -9.60 4.58 -1.29
C GLY A 190 -10.15 4.23 0.09
N LEU A 191 -9.95 5.17 1.01
CA LEU A 191 -10.38 5.16 2.40
C LEU A 191 -11.34 6.33 2.63
N VAL A 192 -11.86 6.52 3.86
CA VAL A 192 -12.88 7.55 4.14
C VAL A 192 -12.47 8.96 3.67
N ASN A 193 -11.28 9.42 4.07
CA ASN A 193 -10.71 10.72 3.73
C ASN A 193 -9.25 10.57 3.29
N HIS A 194 -8.89 9.38 2.80
CA HIS A 194 -7.51 9.03 2.51
C HIS A 194 -7.38 8.18 1.25
N VAL A 195 -6.21 8.21 0.65
CA VAL A 195 -5.88 7.40 -0.51
C VAL A 195 -4.42 6.97 -0.44
N GLY A 196 -4.14 5.78 -0.93
CA GLY A 196 -2.79 5.24 -0.99
C GLY A 196 -2.67 4.15 -2.03
N PHE A 197 -1.49 3.55 -2.08
CA PHE A 197 -1.26 2.35 -2.85
C PHE A 197 -1.32 1.12 -1.94
N VAL A 198 -1.78 0.00 -2.49
CA VAL A 198 -1.58 -1.31 -1.89
C VAL A 198 -0.64 -2.12 -2.78
N VAL A 199 0.35 -2.74 -2.16
CA VAL A 199 1.29 -3.66 -2.81
C VAL A 199 1.01 -5.06 -2.29
N ILE A 200 0.71 -5.98 -3.21
CA ILE A 200 0.49 -7.40 -2.93
C ILE A 200 1.64 -8.18 -3.56
N ARG A 201 2.37 -8.94 -2.73
CA ARG A 201 3.49 -9.79 -3.14
C ARG A 201 3.47 -11.08 -2.33
N GLY A 202 2.99 -12.18 -2.93
CA GLY A 202 2.75 -13.42 -2.21
C GLY A 202 1.79 -13.18 -1.03
N ASP A 203 2.21 -13.56 0.17
CA ASP A 203 1.40 -13.38 1.39
C ASP A 203 1.54 -11.99 2.03
N GLU A 204 2.36 -11.10 1.48
CA GLU A 204 2.54 -9.76 2.03
C GLU A 204 1.58 -8.75 1.38
N VAL A 205 0.86 -8.00 2.22
CA VAL A 205 0.00 -6.89 1.80
C VAL A 205 0.41 -5.64 2.55
N ARG A 206 0.93 -4.66 1.81
CA ARG A 206 1.45 -3.41 2.37
C ARG A 206 0.65 -2.22 1.85
N ILE A 207 0.54 -1.18 2.65
CA ILE A 207 0.03 0.13 2.22
C ILE A 207 1.18 1.12 2.13
N VAL A 208 1.29 1.78 0.97
CA VAL A 208 2.25 2.87 0.74
C VAL A 208 1.48 4.16 0.50
N HIS A 209 1.63 5.13 1.38
CA HIS A 209 0.81 6.34 1.39
C HIS A 209 1.51 7.52 2.07
N SER A 210 1.07 8.75 1.77
CA SER A 210 1.46 9.91 2.59
C SER A 210 0.57 9.95 3.83
N SER A 211 1.04 9.41 4.95
CA SER A 211 0.26 9.15 6.16
C SER A 211 -0.02 10.42 6.95
N PHE A 212 -1.28 10.60 7.39
CA PHE A 212 -1.66 11.66 8.33
C PHE A 212 -1.60 11.19 9.80
N THR A 213 -1.29 9.92 10.01
CA THR A 213 -1.10 9.26 11.30
C THR A 213 0.39 8.98 11.54
N GLY A 214 0.75 8.50 12.73
CA GLY A 214 2.15 8.14 13.03
C GLY A 214 3.10 9.36 12.94
N GLU A 215 4.22 9.18 12.25
CA GLU A 215 5.25 10.21 12.04
C GLU A 215 4.80 11.33 11.06
N ARG A 216 3.63 11.17 10.44
CA ARG A 216 3.04 12.12 9.49
C ARG A 216 3.94 12.40 8.29
N ASP A 217 4.28 11.33 7.59
CA ASP A 217 5.11 11.32 6.39
C ASP A 217 4.68 10.22 5.41
N VAL A 218 5.38 10.11 4.28
CA VAL A 218 5.21 8.95 3.39
C VAL A 218 5.78 7.71 4.05
N ALA A 219 4.90 6.75 4.29
CA ALA A 219 5.21 5.51 4.98
C ALA A 219 4.85 4.28 4.12
N ASP A 220 5.54 3.19 4.42
CA ASP A 220 5.25 1.85 3.94
C ASP A 220 4.95 0.96 5.15
N GLU A 221 3.69 0.58 5.32
CA GLU A 221 3.19 -0.11 6.53
C GLU A 221 2.53 -1.45 6.17
N ALA A 222 2.55 -2.41 7.11
CA ALA A 222 1.70 -3.59 6.98
C ALA A 222 0.22 -3.15 6.98
N LEU A 223 -0.56 -3.62 6.00
CA LEU A 223 -1.90 -3.08 5.77
C LEU A 223 -2.83 -3.30 6.97
N ALA A 224 -2.71 -4.43 7.68
CA ALA A 224 -3.51 -4.72 8.86
C ALA A 224 -3.15 -3.86 10.08
N GLU A 225 -1.95 -3.28 10.12
CA GLU A 225 -1.41 -2.53 11.26
C GLU A 225 -1.51 -1.00 11.07
N ALA A 226 -1.71 -0.54 9.83
CA ALA A 226 -1.74 0.87 9.47
C ALA A 226 -2.93 1.63 10.13
N PRO A 227 -2.69 2.65 10.97
CA PRO A 227 -3.76 3.37 11.68
C PRO A 227 -4.79 4.03 10.75
N ALA A 228 -4.36 4.53 9.58
CA ALA A 228 -5.27 5.12 8.60
C ALA A 228 -6.27 4.09 8.02
N VAL A 229 -5.87 2.82 7.92
CA VAL A 229 -6.74 1.71 7.48
C VAL A 229 -7.73 1.36 8.59
N ALA A 230 -7.27 1.27 9.84
CA ALA A 230 -8.14 1.04 10.99
C ALA A 230 -9.21 2.13 11.15
N ALA A 231 -8.82 3.40 11.02
CA ALA A 231 -9.72 4.55 11.12
C ALA A 231 -10.80 4.60 10.01
N SER A 232 -10.66 3.79 8.96
CA SER A 232 -11.59 3.75 7.83
C SER A 232 -12.53 2.55 7.84
N GLN A 233 -12.46 1.70 8.87
CA GLN A 233 -13.26 0.48 8.97
C GLN A 233 -14.75 0.73 8.76
N GLU A 234 -15.34 1.71 9.46
CA GLU A 234 -16.77 1.99 9.38
C GLU A 234 -17.22 2.44 7.99
N ALA A 235 -16.43 3.31 7.33
CA ALA A 235 -16.71 3.80 5.99
C ALA A 235 -16.44 2.76 4.88
N GLY A 236 -15.57 1.79 5.17
CA GLY A 236 -15.15 0.75 4.24
C GLY A 236 -13.96 1.14 3.35
N TYR A 237 -13.60 0.19 2.51
CA TYR A 237 -12.41 0.20 1.66
C TYR A 237 -12.80 -0.02 0.22
N PHE A 238 -12.21 0.77 -0.66
CA PHE A 238 -12.35 0.64 -2.10
C PHE A 238 -10.98 0.33 -2.67
N VAL A 239 -10.81 -0.78 -3.38
CA VAL A 239 -9.51 -1.18 -3.92
C VAL A 239 -9.63 -1.45 -5.40
N THR A 240 -8.72 -0.89 -6.18
CA THR A 240 -8.72 -1.01 -7.64
C THR A 240 -7.32 -1.36 -8.15
N PRO A 241 -7.17 -2.39 -8.99
CA PRO A 241 -5.87 -2.75 -9.54
C PRO A 241 -5.32 -1.65 -10.43
N LEU A 242 -4.02 -1.43 -10.34
CA LEU A 242 -3.26 -0.68 -11.31
C LEU A 242 -2.58 -1.63 -12.29
N PHE A 243 -2.62 -1.24 -13.55
CA PHE A 243 -1.95 -1.92 -14.65
C PHE A 243 -2.42 -3.34 -14.95
N GLN A 244 -3.36 -3.96 -14.23
CA GLN A 244 -3.79 -5.34 -14.55
C GLN A 244 -4.53 -5.44 -15.88
N ASP A 245 -5.30 -4.41 -16.25
CA ASP A 245 -5.82 -4.26 -17.61
C ASP A 245 -4.73 -3.76 -18.59
N ASP A 246 -5.01 -3.88 -19.88
CA ASP A 246 -4.11 -3.37 -20.93
C ASP A 246 -4.25 -1.87 -21.19
N ARG A 247 -5.28 -1.22 -20.62
CA ARG A 247 -5.66 0.16 -20.92
C ARG A 247 -4.67 1.16 -20.34
N LEU A 248 -4.35 1.07 -19.05
CA LEU A 248 -3.36 1.98 -18.45
C LEU A 248 -1.98 1.81 -19.08
N ILE A 249 -1.63 0.56 -19.42
CA ILE A 249 -0.38 0.26 -20.14
C ILE A 249 -0.40 0.86 -21.54
N ALA A 250 -1.52 0.82 -22.26
CA ALA A 250 -1.65 1.48 -23.55
C ALA A 250 -1.45 3.00 -23.44
N PHE A 251 -2.10 3.67 -22.47
CA PHE A 251 -1.87 5.10 -22.21
C PHE A 251 -0.40 5.41 -21.93
N TRP A 252 0.27 4.59 -21.13
CA TRP A 252 1.68 4.74 -20.77
C TRP A 252 2.61 4.56 -21.98
N LEU A 253 2.42 3.49 -22.76
CA LEU A 253 3.20 3.23 -23.98
C LEU A 253 2.99 4.33 -25.02
N GLU A 254 1.75 4.71 -25.30
CA GLU A 254 1.41 5.73 -26.28
C GLU A 254 1.75 7.16 -25.79
N GLY A 255 2.08 7.32 -24.51
CA GLY A 255 2.36 8.63 -23.90
C GLY A 255 1.14 9.56 -23.94
N ARG A 256 -0.07 8.99 -23.96
CA ARG A 256 -1.35 9.72 -23.92
C ARG A 256 -1.76 10.00 -22.48
N ALA A 257 -2.48 11.10 -22.29
CA ALA A 257 -3.02 11.44 -20.98
C ALA A 257 -4.20 10.51 -20.62
N VAL A 258 -4.16 9.94 -19.42
CA VAL A 258 -5.29 9.24 -18.81
C VAL A 258 -6.38 10.28 -18.52
N PRO A 259 -7.59 10.13 -19.08
CA PRO A 259 -8.67 11.08 -18.87
C PRO A 259 -9.23 10.95 -17.45
N PHE A 260 -9.58 12.10 -16.85
CA PHE A 260 -10.37 12.11 -15.63
C PHE A 260 -11.83 11.75 -15.94
N GLN A 261 -12.36 10.75 -15.24
CA GLN A 261 -13.76 10.36 -15.33
C GLN A 261 -14.54 11.00 -14.17
N LYS A 262 -15.39 11.97 -14.49
CA LYS A 262 -16.42 12.43 -13.55
C LYS A 262 -17.49 11.36 -13.46
N LEU A 263 -17.77 10.87 -12.26
CA LEU A 263 -18.99 10.10 -12.04
C LEU A 263 -20.17 11.07 -12.08
N GLY A 264 -21.19 10.73 -12.88
CA GLY A 264 -22.46 11.42 -12.84
C GLY A 264 -23.06 11.31 -11.44
N MET A 265 -23.78 12.36 -11.02
CA MET A 265 -24.60 12.32 -9.82
C MET A 265 -25.67 11.22 -9.93
#